data_AF-A0A5Q4E7L7-F1
#
_entry.id   AF-A0A5Q4E7L7-F1
#
_cell.length_a   1.000
_cell.length_b   1.000
_cell.length_c   1.000
_cell.angle_alpha   90.00
_cell.angle_beta   90.00
_cell.angle_gamma   90.00
#
_symmetry.space_group_name_H-M   'P 1'
#
loop_
_entity.id
_entity.type
_entity.pdbx_description
1 polymer ?
#
loop_
_entity_poly.entity_id
_entity_poly.type
_entity_poly.pdbx_seq_one_letter_code
_entity_poly.pdbx_strand_id
1 'polypeptide(L)'
;MEFKKLEIEQENKGVKTFIQSAHFQRSLIFILMGALGGFGWYYFTEARHMEVFMFSESISSILIGAFLGFFVTNSPCARNRC
;
A
#
# COMPACT_ATOMS: atom_id res chain seq x y z
N MET A 1 -26.31 17.25 25.84
CA MET A 1 -25.41 16.10 25.63
C MET A 1 -23.99 16.63 25.71
N GLU A 2 -23.27 16.33 26.79
CA GLU A 2 -21.88 16.74 26.92
C GLU A 2 -21.00 15.70 26.23
N PHE A 3 -20.35 16.11 25.14
CA PHE A 3 -19.40 15.26 24.44
C PHE A 3 -18.19 15.03 25.36
N LYS A 4 -17.99 13.79 25.79
CA LYS A 4 -16.75 13.36 26.43
C LYS A 4 -15.63 13.61 25.43
N LYS A 5 -14.84 14.66 25.64
CA LYS A 5 -13.65 14.93 24.83
C LYS A 5 -12.73 13.74 25.02
N LEU A 6 -12.60 12.90 24.00
CA LEU A 6 -11.56 11.88 23.94
C LEU A 6 -10.25 12.66 24.08
N GLU A 7 -9.50 12.40 25.14
CA GLU A 7 -8.08 12.74 25.23
C GLU A 7 -7.40 11.95 24.12
N ILE A 8 -7.45 12.50 22.90
CA ILE A 8 -6.64 11.99 21.81
C ILE A 8 -5.23 12.38 22.23
N GLU A 9 -4.57 11.48 22.96
CA GLU A 9 -3.12 11.44 23.03
C GLU A 9 -2.65 11.69 21.61
N GLN A 10 -1.94 12.80 21.40
CA GLN A 10 -1.37 13.08 20.10
C GLN A 10 -0.30 12.01 19.88
N GLU A 11 -0.75 10.87 19.36
CA GLU A 11 0.07 9.73 19.03
C GLU A 11 1.03 10.28 17.97
N ASN A 12 2.22 10.66 18.41
CA ASN A 12 3.25 11.24 17.57
C ASN A 12 3.77 10.09 16.70
N LYS A 13 2.96 9.70 15.71
CA LYS A 13 3.27 8.72 14.67
C LYS A 13 4.23 9.38 13.72
N GLY A 14 5.48 9.52 14.16
CA GLY A 14 6.56 9.83 13.25
C GLY A 14 6.59 8.81 12.11
N VAL A 15 7.05 9.25 10.94
CA VAL A 15 7.21 8.40 9.74
C VAL A 15 7.96 7.10 10.07
N LYS A 16 8.91 7.16 11.02
CA LYS A 16 9.65 6.01 11.55
C LYS A 16 8.74 4.95 12.19
N THR A 17 7.80 5.35 13.02
CA THR A 17 6.85 4.45 13.71
C THR A 17 5.86 3.82 12.72
N PHE A 18 5.49 4.56 11.67
CA PHE A 18 4.63 4.04 10.61
C PHE A 18 5.33 2.94 9.79
N ILE A 19 6.59 3.17 9.41
CA ILE A 19 7.41 2.19 8.66
C ILE A 19 7.76 0.96 9.50
N GLN A 20 7.95 1.13 10.82
CA GLN A 20 8.21 0.02 11.74
C GLN A 20 6.94 -0.73 12.18
N SER A 21 5.76 -0.33 11.74
CA SER A 21 4.54 -1.04 12.09
C SER A 21 4.51 -2.44 11.46
N ALA A 22 4.10 -3.44 12.24
CA ALA A 22 4.01 -4.82 11.77
C ALA A 22 3.05 -4.97 10.58
N HIS A 23 2.01 -4.12 10.51
CA HIS A 23 1.10 -4.05 9.36
C HIS A 23 1.81 -3.57 8.10
N PHE A 24 2.62 -2.51 8.17
CA PHE A 24 3.35 -2.01 7.02
C PHE A 24 4.35 -3.04 6.50
N GLN A 25 5.09 -3.71 7.39
CA GLN A 25 6.03 -4.75 7.02
C GLN A 25 5.35 -5.94 6.32
N ARG A 26 4.21 -6.42 6.83
CA ARG A 26 3.43 -7.47 6.19
C ARG A 26 2.96 -7.06 4.80
N SER A 27 2.38 -5.86 4.67
CA SER A 27 1.95 -5.33 3.38
C SER A 27 3.11 -5.25 2.38
N LEU A 28 4.28 -4.79 2.83
CA LEU A 28 5.48 -4.69 1.99
C LEU A 28 5.98 -6.06 1.51
N ILE A 29 5.92 -7.09 2.36
CA ILE A 29 6.25 -8.47 1.97
C ILE A 29 5.28 -8.98 0.89
N PHE A 30 3.97 -8.78 1.05
CA PHE A 30 3.00 -9.21 0.04
C PHE A 30 3.17 -8.47 -1.29
N ILE A 31 3.46 -7.16 -1.24
CA ILE A 31 3.78 -6.36 -2.43
C ILE A 31 5.02 -6.92 -3.13
N LEU A 32 6.10 -7.21 -2.39
CA LEU A 32 7.32 -7.79 -2.95
C LEU A 32 7.07 -9.18 -3.56
N MET A 33 6.31 -10.04 -2.90
CA MET A 33 5.97 -11.36 -3.46
C MET A 33 5.16 -11.24 -4.74
N GLY A 34 4.17 -10.34 -4.78
CA GLY A 34 3.40 -10.08 -6.00
C GLY A 34 4.25 -9.50 -7.13
N ALA A 35 5.14 -8.57 -6.82
CA ALA A 35 6.06 -7.96 -7.77
C ALA A 35 7.05 -8.99 -8.34
N LEU A 36 7.66 -9.82 -7.49
CA LEU A 36 8.58 -10.89 -7.92
C LEU A 36 7.85 -11.97 -8.72
N GLY A 37 6.64 -12.33 -8.31
CA GLY A 37 5.81 -13.29 -9.04
C GLY A 37 5.41 -12.77 -10.43
N GLY A 38 4.94 -11.53 -10.51
CA GLY A 38 4.59 -10.89 -11.78
C GLY A 38 5.79 -10.68 -12.69
N PHE A 39 6.93 -10.24 -12.13
CA PHE A 39 8.19 -10.11 -12.87
C PHE A 39 8.68 -11.47 -13.37
N GLY A 40 8.68 -12.50 -12.52
CA GLY A 40 9.07 -13.85 -12.89
C GLY A 40 8.19 -14.41 -14.00
N TRP A 41 6.87 -14.29 -13.86
CA TRP A 41 5.92 -14.69 -14.90
C TRP A 41 6.22 -14.00 -16.23
N TYR A 42 6.30 -12.67 -16.22
CA TYR A 42 6.58 -11.86 -17.41
C TYR A 42 7.94 -12.22 -18.04
N TYR A 43 8.97 -12.44 -17.23
CA TYR A 43 10.29 -12.85 -17.71
C TYR A 43 10.25 -14.20 -18.44
N PHE A 44 9.48 -15.18 -17.96
CA PHE A 44 9.39 -16.50 -18.60
C PHE A 44 8.41 -16.54 -19.78
N THR A 45 7.39 -15.68 -19.83
CA THR A 45 6.37 -15.69 -20.88
C THR A 45 6.63 -14.70 -22.01
N GLU A 46 7.18 -13.51 -21.72
CA GLU A 46 7.23 -12.36 -22.62
C GLU A 46 8.64 -11.77 -22.81
N ALA A 47 9.68 -12.57 -22.58
CA ALA A 47 11.11 -12.22 -22.62
C ALA A 47 11.62 -11.39 -23.83
N ARG A 48 10.82 -11.17 -24.87
CA ARG A 48 11.24 -10.52 -26.12
C ARG A 48 11.06 -8.99 -26.18
N HIS A 49 10.33 -8.36 -25.24
CA HIS A 49 10.01 -6.92 -25.34
C HIS A 49 10.14 -6.13 -24.02
N MET A 50 11.20 -6.37 -23.25
CA MET A 50 11.53 -5.51 -22.08
C MET A 50 11.77 -4.03 -22.44
N GLU A 51 11.95 -3.74 -23.73
CA GLU A 51 12.17 -2.40 -24.28
C GLU A 51 10.94 -1.46 -24.12
N VAL A 52 9.75 -2.05 -23.94
CA VAL A 52 8.47 -1.31 -23.93
C VAL A 52 7.91 -1.13 -22.52
N PHE A 53 8.64 -1.52 -21.47
CA PHE A 53 8.20 -1.24 -20.09
C PHE A 53 8.42 0.25 -19.77
N MET A 54 7.57 1.10 -20.35
CA MET A 54 7.63 2.55 -20.19
C MET A 54 7.06 2.90 -18.82
N PHE A 55 7.96 3.26 -17.89
CA PHE A 55 7.59 3.63 -16.52
C PHE A 55 6.55 4.78 -16.50
N SER A 56 6.60 5.67 -17.50
CA SER A 56 5.63 6.74 -17.75
C SER A 56 4.18 6.25 -17.87
N GLU A 57 3.95 5.12 -18.52
CA GLU A 57 2.61 4.56 -18.70
C GLU A 57 2.11 3.84 -17.44
N SER A 58 3.04 3.27 -16.66
CA SER A 58 2.74 2.53 -15.44
C SER A 58 2.46 3.41 -14.21
N ILE A 59 2.97 4.65 -14.17
CA ILE A 59 2.79 5.57 -13.04
C ILE A 59 1.30 5.81 -12.73
N SER A 60 0.45 5.97 -13.76
CA SER A 60 -0.98 6.25 -13.56
C SER A 60 -1.66 5.11 -12.78
N SER A 61 -1.43 3.87 -13.22
CA SER A 61 -1.93 2.66 -12.57
C SER A 61 -1.39 2.47 -11.16
N ILE A 62 -0.09 2.75 -10.95
CA ILE A 62 0.54 2.68 -9.62
C ILE A 62 -0.11 3.71 -8.68
N LEU A 63 -0.32 4.96 -9.13
CA LEU A 63 -0.94 6.01 -8.33
C LEU A 63 -2.38 5.69 -7.99
N ILE A 64 -3.18 5.22 -8.96
CA ILE A 64 -4.57 4.82 -8.72
C ILE A 64 -4.62 3.64 -7.73
N GLY A 65 -3.79 2.63 -7.93
CA GLY A 65 -3.69 1.49 -7.03
C GLY A 65 -3.28 1.89 -5.61
N ALA A 66 -2.28 2.77 -5.48
CA ALA A 66 -1.84 3.29 -4.20
C ALA A 66 -2.92 4.12 -3.50
N PHE A 67 -3.65 4.97 -4.24
CA PHE A 67 -4.74 5.77 -3.73
C PHE A 67 -5.88 4.89 -3.21
N LEU A 68 -6.34 3.92 -4.01
CA LEU A 68 -7.39 2.99 -3.61
C LEU A 68 -6.97 2.15 -2.40
N GLY A 69 -5.74 1.62 -2.41
CA GLY A 69 -5.19 0.85 -1.31
C GLY A 69 -5.11 1.67 -0.01
N PHE A 70 -4.68 2.93 -0.09
CA PHE A 70 -4.63 3.83 1.05
C PHE A 70 -6.02 4.09 1.64
N PHE A 71 -7.02 4.36 0.80
CA PHE A 71 -8.39 4.59 1.25
C PHE A 71 -9.02 3.36 1.88
N VAL A 72 -8.88 2.19 1.25
CA VAL A 72 -9.41 0.93 1.78
C VAL A 72 -8.79 0.61 3.14
N THR A 73 -7.47 0.73 3.26
CA THR A 73 -6.74 0.40 4.51
C THR A 73 -6.95 1.41 5.64
N ASN A 74 -7.29 2.66 5.34
CA ASN A 74 -7.58 3.69 6.35
C ASN A 74 -9.07 3.91 6.59
N SER A 75 -9.94 3.20 5.88
CA SER A 75 -11.39 3.29 6.06
C SER A 75 -11.81 2.89 7.48
N PRO A 76 -12.91 3.45 8.01
CA PRO A 76 -13.47 3.04 9.30
C PRO A 76 -13.88 1.55 9.31
N CYS A 77 -14.24 1.00 8.15
CA CYS A 77 -14.54 -0.42 8.00
C CYS A 77 -13.34 -1.35 8.20
N ALA A 78 -12.13 -0.92 7.83
CA ALA A 78 -10.91 -1.70 8.10
C ALA A 78 -10.59 -1.81 9.61
N ARG A 79 -11.32 -1.08 10.47
CA ARG A 79 -11.17 -1.09 11.93
C ARG A 79 -12.39 -1.65 12.67
N ASN A 80 -13.26 -2.41 11.98
CA ASN A 80 -14.51 -2.93 12.54
C ASN A 80 -15.39 -1.84 13.17
N ARG A 81 -15.40 -0.64 12.54
CA ARG A 81 -16.23 0.51 12.95
C ARG A 81 -17.28 0.88 11.89
N CYS A 82 -17.58 -0.05 11.00
CA CYS A 82 -18.93 -0.18 10.47
C CYS A 82 -19.68 -1.18 11.37
#